data_AF-A0A5C3KVF8-F1
#
_entry.id   AF-A0A5C3KVF8-F1
#
_cell.length_a   1.000
_cell.length_b   1.000
_cell.length_c   1.000
_cell.angle_alpha   90.00
_cell.angle_beta   90.00
_cell.angle_gamma   90.00
#
_symmetry.space_group_name_H-M   'P 1'
#
loop_
_entity.id
_entity.type
_entity.pdbx_description
1 polymer ?
#
loop_
_entity_poly.entity_id
_entity_poly.type
_entity_poly.pdbx_seq_one_letter_code
_entity_poly.pdbx_strand_id
1 'polypeptide(L)'
;MADTPSSHIQEASTCPKFSASEAEIVFQSNDNVRFRIHSANLSVNAGGFPPVASVSGDGGLTVAEDECVPLSEPSKVLEIIFAFVYPQRYPDIETFEEFDFVSEISEASEKYQIYPAMNICRRRLRDFAKSHPIQVCLYGARHGYDDLVELTARHAFVLPLSTIIPLLPPHLILPWINYHHKWLQVRNSFFAINYHDYPQGRHSLTTQDINCMDISYTRNKPAHGSCGKFINAVVPLLAKAMPSPTDEYGLEFLLDLDKTFDVAQLCSSCTHTGSCCRKAVDHWKYEVQQKISKIPAFKDFIATHV
;
A
#
# COMPACT_ATOMS: atom_id res chain seq x y z
N MET A 1 -23.64 11.85 -48.48
CA MET A 1 -22.50 12.68 -48.06
C MET A 1 -22.49 12.64 -46.55
N ALA A 2 -21.62 11.82 -45.98
CA ALA A 2 -21.50 11.64 -44.54
C ALA A 2 -20.30 12.48 -44.08
N ASP A 3 -20.56 13.39 -43.14
CA ASP A 3 -19.54 14.20 -42.48
C ASP A 3 -18.60 13.30 -41.67
N THR A 4 -17.33 13.30 -42.05
CA THR A 4 -16.24 12.75 -41.25
C THR A 4 -15.94 13.76 -40.13
N PRO A 5 -15.87 13.37 -38.85
CA PRO A 5 -15.50 14.31 -37.80
C PRO A 5 -14.02 14.64 -37.93
N SER A 6 -13.72 15.91 -38.21
CA SER A 6 -12.37 16.47 -38.11
C SER A 6 -11.84 16.25 -36.70
N SER A 7 -10.86 15.37 -36.57
CA SER A 7 -10.00 15.32 -35.39
C SER A 7 -9.22 16.63 -35.36
N HIS A 8 -9.49 17.47 -34.37
CA HIS A 8 -8.64 18.62 -34.07
C HIS A 8 -7.26 18.09 -33.69
N ILE A 9 -6.31 18.16 -34.63
CA ILE A 9 -4.89 18.01 -34.33
C ILE A 9 -4.52 19.24 -33.49
N GLN A 10 -4.40 19.05 -32.19
CA GLN A 10 -3.92 20.08 -31.28
C GLN A 10 -2.44 20.30 -31.59
N GLU A 11 -2.09 21.46 -32.15
CA GLU A 11 -0.70 21.80 -32.47
C GLU A 11 0.18 21.67 -31.23
N ALA A 12 1.33 21.00 -31.39
CA ALA A 12 2.22 20.72 -30.28
C ALA A 12 2.79 22.02 -29.69
N SER A 13 2.49 22.28 -28.41
CA SER A 13 3.00 23.45 -27.69
C SER A 13 4.42 23.16 -27.16
N THR A 14 5.30 24.16 -27.09
CA THR A 14 6.63 23.98 -26.50
C THR A 14 6.63 24.46 -25.04
N CYS A 15 7.18 23.67 -24.13
CA CYS A 15 7.29 24.04 -22.72
C CYS A 15 8.22 25.27 -22.57
N PRO A 16 7.75 26.40 -22.02
CA PRO A 16 8.56 27.62 -21.93
C PRO A 16 9.85 27.42 -21.12
N LYS A 17 9.82 26.58 -20.07
CA LYS A 17 10.98 26.30 -19.21
C LYS A 17 12.06 25.46 -19.90
N PHE A 18 11.69 24.70 -20.92
CA PHE A 18 12.57 23.78 -21.64
C PHE A 18 12.47 24.05 -23.15
N SER A 19 12.81 25.27 -23.55
CA SER A 19 12.67 25.78 -24.94
C SER A 19 13.98 26.30 -25.54
N ALA A 20 15.12 26.01 -24.92
CA ALA A 20 16.43 26.50 -25.37
C ALA A 20 16.77 26.02 -26.79
N SER A 21 17.15 26.93 -27.68
CA SER A 21 17.50 26.63 -29.08
C SER A 21 18.69 25.68 -29.20
N GLU A 22 19.67 25.80 -28.31
CA GLU A 22 20.90 24.99 -28.29
C GLU A 22 20.68 23.54 -27.84
N ALA A 23 19.54 23.22 -27.20
CA ALA A 23 19.28 21.86 -26.74
C ALA A 23 19.04 20.92 -27.93
N GLU A 24 19.74 19.77 -27.92
CA GLU A 24 19.83 18.87 -29.08
C GLU A 24 18.73 17.81 -29.13
N ILE A 25 18.06 17.54 -28.01
CA ILE A 25 17.03 16.49 -27.90
C ILE A 25 15.66 17.14 -27.74
N VAL A 26 14.69 16.68 -28.51
CA VAL A 26 13.28 17.09 -28.35
C VAL A 26 12.47 15.88 -27.89
N PHE A 27 11.97 15.93 -26.65
CA PHE A 27 10.97 14.98 -26.16
C PHE A 27 9.57 15.54 -26.37
N GLN A 28 8.59 14.67 -26.62
CA GLN A 28 7.18 15.03 -26.69
C GLN A 28 6.39 14.23 -25.64
N SER A 29 5.61 14.93 -24.82
CA SER A 29 4.70 14.32 -23.86
C SER A 29 3.47 13.69 -24.52
N ASN A 30 2.73 12.88 -23.77
CA ASN A 30 1.50 12.26 -24.27
C ASN A 30 0.35 13.28 -24.55
N ASP A 31 0.43 14.46 -23.94
CA ASP A 31 -0.47 15.61 -24.12
C ASP A 31 0.12 16.66 -25.09
N ASN A 32 1.02 16.22 -25.98
CA ASN A 32 1.58 16.98 -27.11
C ASN A 32 2.35 18.25 -26.73
N VAL A 33 3.05 18.24 -25.59
CA VAL A 33 3.98 19.30 -25.18
C VAL A 33 5.42 18.87 -25.48
N ARG A 34 6.17 19.73 -26.16
CA ARG A 34 7.58 19.50 -26.52
C ARG A 34 8.54 20.09 -25.48
N PHE A 35 9.59 19.33 -25.19
CA PHE A 35 10.65 19.68 -24.25
C PHE A 35 11.99 19.57 -24.94
N ARG A 36 12.72 20.69 -25.03
CA ARG A 36 14.09 20.73 -25.55
C ARG A 36 15.08 20.53 -24.39
N ILE A 37 15.81 19.42 -24.43
CA ILE A 37 16.70 18.97 -23.36
C ILE A 37 18.15 18.84 -23.87
N HIS A 38 19.11 19.37 -23.12
CA HIS A 38 20.53 19.22 -23.45
C HIS A 38 21.00 17.79 -23.17
N SER A 39 21.60 17.18 -24.18
CA SER A 39 22.10 15.80 -24.11
C SER A 39 23.11 15.58 -22.97
N ALA A 40 23.99 16.57 -22.74
CA ALA A 40 24.99 16.53 -21.68
C ALA A 40 24.39 16.49 -20.26
N ASN A 41 23.28 17.18 -20.02
CA ASN A 41 22.63 17.15 -18.72
C ASN A 41 21.93 15.81 -18.49
N LEU A 42 21.28 15.29 -19.54
CA LEU A 42 20.59 14.01 -19.52
C LEU A 42 21.56 12.86 -19.24
N SER A 43 22.71 12.82 -19.93
CA SER A 43 23.69 11.74 -19.81
C SER A 43 24.36 11.65 -18.44
N VAL A 44 24.41 12.75 -17.69
CA VAL A 44 25.00 12.79 -16.35
C VAL A 44 23.98 12.45 -15.26
N ASN A 45 22.69 12.77 -15.46
CA ASN A 45 21.66 12.68 -14.42
C ASN A 45 20.64 11.55 -14.62
N ALA A 46 20.59 10.95 -15.81
CA ALA A 46 19.60 9.94 -16.17
C ALA A 46 20.22 8.77 -16.95
N GLY A 47 19.63 7.58 -16.81
CA GLY A 47 20.11 6.35 -17.47
C GLY A 47 19.08 5.61 -18.32
N GLY A 48 17.78 5.93 -18.18
CA GLY A 48 16.68 5.14 -18.75
C GLY A 48 15.97 5.75 -19.95
N PHE A 49 16.45 6.88 -20.48
CA PHE A 49 15.85 7.49 -21.67
C PHE A 49 16.14 6.68 -22.94
N PRO A 50 15.21 6.66 -23.93
CA PRO A 50 15.47 6.02 -25.21
C PRO A 50 16.72 6.59 -25.89
N PRO A 51 17.51 5.76 -26.61
CA PRO A 51 18.63 6.25 -27.39
C PRO A 51 18.16 7.31 -28.38
N VAL A 52 18.74 8.51 -28.30
CA VAL A 52 18.46 9.58 -29.26
C VAL A 52 19.47 9.42 -30.39
N ALA A 53 18.99 9.24 -31.62
CA ALA A 53 19.88 9.19 -32.78
C ALA A 53 20.58 10.54 -32.91
N SER A 54 21.88 10.60 -32.64
CA SER A 54 22.68 11.79 -32.88
C SER A 54 22.79 11.96 -34.39
N VAL A 55 21.94 12.79 -34.99
CA VAL A 55 22.06 13.17 -36.40
C VAL A 55 23.31 14.04 -36.53
N SER A 56 24.44 13.36 -36.75
CA SER A 56 25.71 13.98 -37.13
C SER A 56 25.64 14.25 -38.64
N GLY A 57 24.83 15.23 -39.02
CA GLY A 57 24.77 15.76 -40.38
C GLY A 57 25.78 16.89 -40.52
N ASP A 58 26.78 16.69 -41.36
CA ASP A 58 27.77 17.68 -41.77
C ASP A 58 27.06 18.88 -42.43
N GLY A 59 26.82 19.95 -41.65
CA GLY A 59 26.26 21.22 -42.14
C GLY A 59 25.07 21.75 -41.33
N GLY A 60 25.35 22.50 -40.25
CA GLY A 60 24.41 23.38 -39.56
C GLY A 60 23.31 22.66 -38.76
N LEU A 61 23.41 22.68 -37.43
CA LEU A 61 22.41 22.08 -36.54
C LEU A 61 21.04 22.78 -36.66
N THR A 62 20.15 22.21 -37.46
CA THR A 62 18.71 22.27 -37.22
C THR A 62 18.21 20.85 -37.08
N VAL A 63 18.00 20.39 -35.85
CA VAL A 63 17.20 19.17 -35.59
C VAL A 63 15.86 19.41 -36.29
N ALA A 64 15.50 18.57 -37.26
CA ALA A 64 14.23 18.70 -37.95
C ALA A 64 13.11 18.71 -36.90
N GLU A 65 12.21 19.70 -36.95
CA GLU A 65 11.09 19.86 -36.00
C GLU A 65 10.17 18.63 -35.94
N ASP A 66 10.31 17.70 -36.88
CA ASP A 66 9.59 16.43 -36.97
C ASP A 66 10.24 15.26 -36.19
N GLU A 67 11.49 15.38 -35.74
CA GLU A 67 12.20 14.28 -35.07
C GLU A 67 12.15 14.46 -33.54
N CYS A 68 10.99 14.15 -32.97
CA CYS A 68 10.78 14.16 -31.51
C CYS A 68 10.66 12.73 -30.95
N VAL A 69 11.14 12.53 -29.73
CA VAL A 69 11.03 11.26 -29.01
C VAL A 69 9.76 11.28 -28.15
N PRO A 70 8.72 10.48 -28.48
CA PRO A 70 7.49 10.45 -27.69
C PRO A 70 7.72 9.75 -26.35
N LEU A 71 7.22 10.36 -25.29
CA LEU A 71 7.20 9.84 -23.92
C LEU A 71 5.74 9.61 -23.48
N SER A 72 5.52 8.61 -22.62
CA SER A 72 4.15 8.22 -22.22
C SER A 72 3.56 9.08 -21.10
N GLU A 73 4.36 9.94 -20.49
CA GLU A 73 3.99 10.75 -19.34
C GLU A 73 3.40 12.10 -19.79
N PRO A 74 2.49 12.67 -19.00
CA PRO A 74 1.95 13.99 -19.27
C PRO A 74 2.99 15.09 -19.00
N SER A 75 2.81 16.22 -19.67
CA SER A 75 3.69 17.38 -19.59
C SER A 75 3.99 17.83 -18.16
N LYS A 76 2.99 17.83 -17.28
CA LYS A 76 3.13 18.19 -15.85
C LYS A 76 4.15 17.32 -15.10
N VAL A 77 4.25 16.03 -15.43
CA VAL A 77 5.21 15.09 -14.80
C VAL A 77 6.59 15.29 -15.40
N LEU A 78 6.65 15.38 -16.74
CA LEU A 78 7.89 15.60 -17.46
C LEU A 78 8.59 16.90 -17.05
N GLU A 79 7.83 17.98 -16.85
CA GLU A 79 8.37 19.25 -16.40
C GLU A 79 9.10 19.12 -15.05
N ILE A 80 8.56 18.35 -14.11
CA ILE A 80 9.17 18.11 -12.80
C ILE A 80 10.42 17.24 -12.92
N ILE A 81 10.34 16.12 -13.64
CA ILE A 81 11.48 15.20 -13.71
C ILE A 81 12.63 15.79 -14.52
N PHE A 82 12.35 16.55 -15.59
CA PHE A 82 13.39 17.30 -16.33
C PHE A 82 14.00 18.42 -15.49
N ALA A 83 13.27 18.98 -14.52
CA ALA A 83 13.83 19.96 -13.60
C ALA A 83 14.96 19.38 -12.72
N PHE A 84 14.96 18.06 -12.44
CA PHE A 84 16.07 17.40 -11.74
C PHE A 84 17.30 17.16 -12.60
N VAL A 85 17.15 17.19 -13.93
CA VAL A 85 18.25 16.93 -14.89
C VAL A 85 19.15 18.16 -15.05
N TYR A 86 18.63 19.37 -14.78
CA TYR A 86 19.37 20.61 -14.94
C TYR A 86 20.08 21.05 -13.65
N PRO A 87 21.21 21.79 -13.75
CA PRO A 87 21.93 22.36 -12.61
C PRO A 87 21.17 23.55 -12.02
N GLN A 88 20.10 23.25 -11.31
CA GLN A 88 19.25 24.22 -10.64
C GLN A 88 18.83 23.71 -9.27
N ARG A 89 18.13 24.55 -8.50
CA ARG A 89 17.48 24.08 -7.28
C ARG A 89 16.41 23.06 -7.66
N TYR A 90 16.52 21.86 -7.07
CA TYR A 90 15.56 20.80 -7.33
C TYR A 90 14.14 21.20 -6.92
N PRO A 91 13.13 20.73 -7.68
CA PRO A 91 11.74 20.97 -7.34
C PRO A 91 11.44 20.34 -5.98
N ASP A 92 10.65 21.07 -5.18
CA ASP A 92 10.27 20.63 -3.85
C ASP A 92 9.04 19.71 -3.93
N ILE A 93 9.30 18.41 -4.02
CA ILE A 93 8.25 17.38 -4.12
C ILE A 93 7.38 17.32 -2.85
N GLU A 94 7.86 17.85 -1.71
CA GLU A 94 7.07 17.89 -0.48
C GLU A 94 5.86 18.83 -0.59
N THR A 95 5.91 19.80 -1.50
CA THR A 95 4.79 20.73 -1.76
C THR A 95 3.57 20.06 -2.42
N PHE A 96 3.72 18.86 -3.01
CA PHE A 96 2.62 18.14 -3.64
C PHE A 96 1.89 17.27 -2.62
N GLU A 97 0.61 17.58 -2.38
CA GLU A 97 -0.24 16.85 -1.43
C GLU A 97 -0.91 15.61 -2.05
N GLU A 98 -1.12 15.62 -3.37
CA GLU A 98 -1.83 14.56 -4.09
C GLU A 98 -0.93 13.33 -4.30
N PHE A 99 -1.34 12.20 -3.72
CA PHE A 99 -0.60 10.94 -3.83
C PHE A 99 -0.42 10.52 -5.29
N ASP A 100 -1.49 10.57 -6.10
CA ASP A 100 -1.43 10.09 -7.49
C ASP A 100 -0.39 10.86 -8.30
N PHE A 101 -0.29 12.18 -8.11
CA PHE A 101 0.71 12.98 -8.81
C PHE A 101 2.14 12.68 -8.33
N VAL A 102 2.36 12.53 -7.02
CA VAL A 102 3.67 12.12 -6.48
C VAL A 102 4.04 10.73 -6.98
N SER A 103 3.08 9.80 -7.05
CA SER A 103 3.28 8.46 -7.57
C SER A 103 3.65 8.48 -9.06
N GLU A 104 2.98 9.28 -9.89
CA GLU A 104 3.32 9.46 -11.31
C GLU A 104 4.76 9.97 -11.49
N ILE A 105 5.16 10.98 -10.70
CA ILE A 105 6.54 11.51 -10.72
C ILE A 105 7.54 10.42 -10.28
N SER A 106 7.20 9.66 -9.25
CA SER A 106 8.05 8.60 -8.70
C SER A 106 8.27 7.48 -9.72
N GLU A 107 7.20 7.01 -10.39
CA GLU A 107 7.29 5.98 -11.42
C GLU A 107 8.06 6.46 -12.65
N ALA A 108 7.84 7.71 -13.10
CA ALA A 108 8.58 8.29 -14.20
C ALA A 108 10.08 8.45 -13.87
N SER A 109 10.40 8.82 -12.62
CA SER A 109 11.77 8.95 -12.14
C SER A 109 12.52 7.62 -12.16
N GLU A 110 11.86 6.53 -11.76
CA GLU A 110 12.40 5.17 -11.84
C GLU A 110 12.57 4.70 -13.29
N LYS A 111 11.52 4.87 -14.11
CA LYS A 111 11.50 4.46 -15.52
C LYS A 111 12.64 5.08 -16.31
N TYR A 112 12.88 6.38 -16.13
CA TYR A 112 13.95 7.11 -16.82
C TYR A 112 15.26 7.16 -16.04
N GLN A 113 15.30 6.51 -14.87
CA GLN A 113 16.46 6.44 -13.97
C GLN A 113 17.04 7.82 -13.66
N ILE A 114 16.19 8.78 -13.30
CA ILE A 114 16.60 10.14 -12.95
C ILE A 114 17.11 10.10 -11.50
N TYR A 115 18.41 9.86 -11.35
CA TYR A 115 19.03 9.48 -10.07
C TYR A 115 18.74 10.44 -8.91
N PRO A 116 18.77 11.78 -9.09
CA PRO A 116 18.42 12.70 -8.01
C PRO A 116 16.96 12.59 -7.58
N ALA A 117 16.05 12.39 -8.53
CA ALA A 117 14.61 12.34 -8.30
C ALA A 117 14.19 11.05 -7.59
N MET A 118 14.77 9.90 -7.96
CA MET A 118 14.47 8.58 -7.36
C MET A 118 14.55 8.61 -5.83
N ASN A 119 15.65 9.15 -5.28
CA ASN A 119 15.84 9.20 -3.83
C ASN A 119 14.86 10.15 -3.13
N ILE A 120 14.58 11.32 -3.74
CA ILE A 120 13.65 12.31 -3.18
C ILE A 120 12.22 11.78 -3.20
N CYS A 121 11.82 11.16 -4.31
CA CYS A 121 10.51 10.53 -4.47
C CYS A 121 10.29 9.39 -3.48
N ARG A 122 11.27 8.48 -3.33
CA ARG A 122 11.24 7.41 -2.32
C ARG A 122 11.01 7.96 -0.92
N ARG A 123 11.72 9.03 -0.54
CA ARG A 123 11.54 9.68 0.77
C ARG A 123 10.13 10.25 0.93
N ARG A 124 9.62 10.93 -0.09
CA ARG A 124 8.27 11.51 -0.08
C ARG A 124 7.18 10.45 0.07
N LEU A 125 7.31 9.31 -0.63
CA LEU A 125 6.33 8.23 -0.56
C LEU A 125 6.16 7.64 0.85
N ARG A 126 7.16 7.80 1.75
CA ARG A 126 7.04 7.39 3.16
C ARG A 126 5.94 8.15 3.89
N ASP A 127 5.70 9.40 3.54
CA ASP A 127 4.67 10.24 4.18
C ASP A 127 3.26 9.71 3.87
N PHE A 128 3.10 9.03 2.74
CA PHE A 128 1.84 8.41 2.31
C PHE A 128 1.64 6.99 2.85
N ALA A 129 2.58 6.44 3.62
CA ALA A 129 2.47 5.06 4.12
C ALA A 129 1.23 4.78 4.98
N LYS A 130 0.63 5.81 5.59
CA LYS A 130 -0.62 5.67 6.36
C LYS A 130 -1.87 5.76 5.49
N SER A 131 -1.89 6.66 4.51
CA SER A 131 -3.07 6.91 3.67
C SER A 131 -3.14 5.98 2.46
N HIS A 132 -1.99 5.60 1.91
CA HIS A 132 -1.85 4.74 0.73
C HIS A 132 -0.83 3.60 0.98
N PRO A 133 -0.97 2.82 2.07
CA PRO A 133 0.00 1.79 2.44
C PRO A 133 0.22 0.76 1.33
N ILE A 134 -0.85 0.37 0.64
CA ILE A 134 -0.82 -0.64 -0.42
C ILE A 134 0.02 -0.14 -1.60
N GLN A 135 -0.30 1.05 -2.10
CA GLN A 135 0.36 1.60 -3.28
C GLN A 135 1.85 1.86 -3.02
N VAL A 136 2.18 2.38 -1.83
CA VAL A 136 3.57 2.59 -1.39
C VAL A 136 4.30 1.25 -1.23
N CYS A 137 3.65 0.20 -0.71
CA CYS A 137 4.21 -1.15 -0.63
C CYS A 137 4.55 -1.70 -2.02
N LEU A 138 3.61 -1.57 -2.96
CA LEU A 138 3.77 -2.08 -4.32
C LEU A 138 4.85 -1.33 -5.10
N TYR A 139 4.95 -0.01 -4.91
CA TYR A 139 6.05 0.79 -5.46
C TYR A 139 7.39 0.31 -4.90
N GLY A 140 7.48 0.16 -3.56
CA GLY A 140 8.69 -0.33 -2.91
C GLY A 140 9.09 -1.72 -3.39
N ALA A 141 8.11 -2.62 -3.58
CA ALA A 141 8.36 -3.94 -4.12
C ALA A 141 8.91 -3.86 -5.55
N ARG A 142 8.23 -3.17 -6.49
CA ARG A 142 8.66 -3.08 -7.90
C ARG A 142 10.11 -2.59 -8.06
N HIS A 143 10.52 -1.61 -7.24
CA HIS A 143 11.79 -0.91 -7.39
C HIS A 143 12.87 -1.34 -6.38
N GLY A 144 12.61 -2.37 -5.56
CA GLY A 144 13.58 -2.90 -4.61
C GLY A 144 13.86 -2.01 -3.39
N TYR A 145 12.86 -1.24 -2.95
CA TYR A 145 12.93 -0.41 -1.74
C TYR A 145 12.32 -1.13 -0.53
N ASP A 146 13.10 -2.02 0.05
CA ASP A 146 12.72 -2.84 1.21
C ASP A 146 12.22 -2.02 2.41
N ASP A 147 12.72 -0.79 2.59
CA ASP A 147 12.29 0.10 3.66
C ASP A 147 10.84 0.57 3.50
N LEU A 148 10.39 0.79 2.26
CA LEU A 148 9.00 1.15 1.95
C LEU A 148 8.09 -0.06 2.14
N VAL A 149 8.55 -1.23 1.68
CA VAL A 149 7.81 -2.48 1.86
C VAL A 149 7.65 -2.79 3.34
N GLU A 150 8.71 -2.69 4.14
CA GLU A 150 8.67 -2.89 5.59
C GLU A 150 7.74 -1.89 6.29
N LEU A 151 7.83 -0.61 5.93
CA LEU A 151 6.99 0.45 6.50
C LEU A 151 5.49 0.18 6.29
N THR A 152 5.13 -0.51 5.21
CA THR A 152 3.74 -0.66 4.76
C THR A 152 3.21 -2.09 4.80
N ALA A 153 4.06 -3.10 4.98
CA ALA A 153 3.71 -4.53 4.96
C ALA A 153 2.57 -4.85 5.94
N ARG A 154 2.63 -4.30 7.16
CA ARG A 154 1.59 -4.45 8.18
C ARG A 154 0.24 -3.85 7.82
N HIS A 155 0.12 -3.09 6.74
CA HIS A 155 -1.16 -2.56 6.27
C HIS A 155 -1.51 -3.17 4.91
N ALA A 156 -0.52 -3.47 4.08
CA ALA A 156 -0.71 -4.08 2.76
C ALA A 156 -1.07 -5.58 2.81
N PHE A 157 -0.82 -6.28 3.92
CA PHE A 157 -1.16 -7.71 4.06
C PHE A 157 -2.67 -8.00 4.06
N VAL A 158 -3.53 -6.97 4.15
CA VAL A 158 -4.99 -7.12 4.00
C VAL A 158 -5.41 -7.43 2.57
N LEU A 159 -4.51 -7.26 1.59
CA LEU A 159 -4.81 -7.60 0.21
C LEU A 159 -4.81 -9.11 -0.05
N PRO A 160 -5.69 -9.58 -0.95
CA PRO A 160 -5.62 -10.92 -1.47
C PRO A 160 -4.23 -11.28 -2.02
N LEU A 161 -3.75 -12.50 -1.73
CA LEU A 161 -2.54 -13.03 -2.37
C LEU A 161 -2.67 -13.02 -3.90
N SER A 162 -3.87 -13.30 -4.43
CA SER A 162 -4.17 -13.22 -5.87
C SER A 162 -3.96 -11.83 -6.48
N THR A 163 -4.08 -10.76 -5.68
CA THR A 163 -3.85 -9.37 -6.11
C THR A 163 -2.39 -8.97 -6.00
N ILE A 164 -1.72 -9.30 -4.89
CA ILE A 164 -0.37 -8.79 -4.60
C ILE A 164 0.75 -9.62 -5.23
N ILE A 165 0.62 -10.96 -5.26
CA ILE A 165 1.67 -11.84 -5.79
C ILE A 165 2.07 -11.51 -7.23
N PRO A 166 1.13 -11.21 -8.17
CA PRO A 166 1.50 -10.81 -9.53
C PRO A 166 2.30 -9.49 -9.63
N LEU A 167 2.26 -8.67 -8.59
CA LEU A 167 2.88 -7.33 -8.56
C LEU A 167 4.22 -7.32 -7.81
N LEU A 168 4.55 -8.39 -7.09
CA LEU A 168 5.80 -8.50 -6.34
C LEU A 168 6.94 -9.01 -7.24
N PRO A 169 8.17 -8.51 -7.05
CA PRO A 169 9.34 -9.15 -7.60
C PRO A 169 9.46 -10.61 -7.14
N PRO A 170 10.04 -11.51 -7.95
CA PRO A 170 10.16 -12.93 -7.62
C PRO A 170 10.79 -13.22 -6.25
N HIS A 171 11.80 -12.43 -5.85
CA HIS A 171 12.50 -12.62 -4.58
C HIS A 171 11.65 -12.24 -3.33
N LEU A 172 10.57 -11.48 -3.50
CA LEU A 172 9.67 -11.10 -2.40
C LEU A 172 8.44 -12.01 -2.26
N ILE A 173 8.16 -12.87 -3.25
CA ILE A 173 6.97 -13.75 -3.27
C ILE A 173 6.94 -14.70 -2.07
N LEU A 174 8.01 -15.49 -1.86
CA LEU A 174 8.07 -16.45 -0.74
C LEU A 174 8.08 -15.75 0.63
N PRO A 175 8.90 -14.69 0.85
CA PRO A 175 8.79 -13.88 2.05
C PRO A 175 7.36 -13.38 2.34
N TRP A 176 6.66 -12.90 1.30
CA TRP A 176 5.29 -12.39 1.43
C TRP A 176 4.29 -13.47 1.81
N ILE A 177 4.35 -14.63 1.16
CA ILE A 177 3.48 -15.78 1.50
C ILE A 177 3.70 -16.21 2.95
N ASN A 178 4.95 -16.30 3.40
CA ASN A 178 5.28 -16.69 4.76
C ASN A 178 4.79 -15.66 5.79
N TYR A 179 5.00 -14.37 5.50
CA TYR A 179 4.50 -13.28 6.32
C TYR A 179 2.97 -13.31 6.41
N HIS A 180 2.28 -13.39 5.28
CA HIS A 180 0.82 -13.51 5.20
C HIS A 180 0.32 -14.76 5.93
N HIS A 181 1.02 -15.89 5.82
CA HIS A 181 0.69 -17.11 6.54
C HIS A 181 0.77 -16.91 8.07
N LYS A 182 1.74 -16.17 8.60
CA LYS A 182 1.80 -15.86 10.04
C LYS A 182 0.59 -15.06 10.51
N TRP A 183 0.16 -14.06 9.73
CA TRP A 183 -1.06 -13.32 10.03
C TRP A 183 -2.31 -14.21 9.96
N LEU A 184 -2.42 -15.09 8.97
CA LEU A 184 -3.49 -16.08 8.88
C LEU A 184 -3.48 -17.06 10.06
N GLN A 185 -2.31 -17.45 10.59
CA GLN A 185 -2.23 -18.28 11.79
C GLN A 185 -2.81 -17.55 13.01
N VAL A 186 -2.50 -16.26 13.18
CA VAL A 186 -3.10 -15.44 14.24
C VAL A 186 -4.61 -15.36 14.06
N ARG A 187 -5.08 -15.04 12.85
CA ARG A 187 -6.51 -15.02 12.49
C ARG A 187 -7.20 -16.35 12.78
N ASN A 188 -6.63 -17.47 12.36
CA ASN A 188 -7.25 -18.78 12.56
C ASN A 188 -7.24 -19.17 14.05
N SER A 189 -6.21 -18.76 14.79
CA SER A 189 -6.16 -18.95 16.24
C SER A 189 -7.17 -18.07 16.99
N PHE A 190 -7.67 -17.01 16.37
CA PHE A 190 -8.78 -16.21 16.86
C PHE A 190 -10.09 -17.00 16.77
N PHE A 191 -10.32 -17.69 15.66
CA PHE A 191 -11.49 -18.54 15.45
C PHE A 191 -11.44 -19.85 16.25
N ALA A 192 -10.27 -20.22 16.78
CA ALA A 192 -10.12 -21.33 17.71
C ALA A 192 -10.69 -20.98 19.09
N ILE A 193 -11.16 -22.01 19.80
CA ILE A 193 -11.79 -21.91 21.11
C ILE A 193 -10.84 -21.23 22.12
N ASN A 194 -11.22 -20.05 22.64
CA ASN A 194 -10.47 -19.37 23.69
C ASN A 194 -11.10 -19.63 25.05
N TYR A 195 -10.32 -20.20 25.96
CA TYR A 195 -10.73 -20.55 27.32
C TYR A 195 -10.20 -19.51 28.31
N HIS A 196 -11.06 -19.03 29.20
CA HIS A 196 -10.68 -18.15 30.31
C HIS A 196 -11.16 -18.72 31.64
N ASP A 197 -10.24 -19.03 32.55
CA ASP A 197 -10.55 -19.48 33.90
C ASP A 197 -10.84 -18.27 34.82
N TYR A 198 -11.89 -18.35 35.64
CA TYR A 198 -12.20 -17.35 36.66
C TYR A 198 -12.63 -18.07 37.97
N PRO A 199 -12.65 -17.39 39.13
CA PRO A 199 -12.85 -18.04 40.42
C PRO A 199 -14.15 -18.84 40.59
N GLN A 200 -15.13 -18.65 39.70
CA GLN A 200 -16.45 -19.28 39.73
C GLN A 200 -16.75 -20.10 38.45
N GLY A 201 -15.75 -20.45 37.63
CA GLY A 201 -15.95 -21.29 36.44
C GLY A 201 -14.95 -21.05 35.29
N ARG A 202 -15.23 -21.62 34.11
CA ARG A 202 -14.47 -21.37 32.87
C ARG A 202 -15.39 -20.77 31.81
N HIS A 203 -14.95 -19.71 31.14
CA HIS A 203 -15.61 -19.18 29.96
C HIS A 203 -14.93 -19.71 28.70
N SER A 204 -15.73 -20.01 27.68
CA SER A 204 -15.25 -20.37 26.35
C SER A 204 -15.87 -19.41 25.35
N LEU A 205 -15.04 -18.67 24.62
CA LEU A 205 -15.49 -17.80 23.52
C LEU A 205 -15.04 -18.46 22.20
N THR A 206 -15.99 -18.78 21.35
CA THR A 206 -15.75 -19.29 19.99
C THR A 206 -16.68 -18.57 19.03
N THR A 207 -16.29 -18.36 17.79
CA THR A 207 -17.16 -17.66 16.83
C THR A 207 -18.34 -18.51 16.36
N GLN A 208 -18.35 -19.81 16.65
CA GLN A 208 -19.39 -20.77 16.23
C GLN A 208 -20.32 -21.20 17.37
N ASP A 209 -19.85 -21.24 18.61
CA ASP A 209 -20.59 -21.64 19.82
C ASP A 209 -20.02 -20.92 21.05
N ILE A 210 -20.68 -19.84 21.51
CA ILE A 210 -20.35 -19.24 22.81
C ILE A 210 -21.31 -19.78 23.86
N ASN A 211 -20.93 -20.89 24.47
CA ASN A 211 -21.59 -21.38 25.68
C ASN A 211 -20.70 -21.05 26.88
N CYS A 212 -21.26 -20.33 27.85
CA CYS A 212 -20.69 -20.23 29.18
C CYS A 212 -20.84 -21.60 29.86
N MET A 213 -19.84 -22.47 29.70
CA MET A 213 -19.82 -23.79 30.33
C MET A 213 -18.91 -23.77 31.54
N ASP A 214 -19.51 -23.71 32.73
CA ASP A 214 -18.83 -24.04 33.97
C ASP A 214 -18.33 -25.49 33.88
N ILE A 215 -17.01 -25.68 33.78
CA ILE A 215 -16.39 -27.01 33.61
C ILE A 215 -16.57 -27.90 34.84
N SER A 216 -17.05 -27.36 35.96
CA SER A 216 -17.40 -28.19 37.11
C SER A 216 -18.69 -29.02 36.91
N TYR A 217 -19.55 -28.74 35.92
CA TYR A 217 -20.81 -29.48 35.73
C TYR A 217 -21.33 -29.46 34.28
N THR A 218 -20.95 -30.47 33.50
CA THR A 218 -21.64 -31.07 32.32
C THR A 218 -22.35 -30.19 31.26
N ARG A 219 -22.01 -30.46 29.98
CA ARG A 219 -22.90 -30.57 28.78
C ARG A 219 -24.29 -29.89 28.88
N ASN A 220 -24.53 -28.90 28.01
CA ASN A 220 -25.85 -28.42 27.59
C ASN A 220 -26.72 -27.68 28.62
N LYS A 221 -26.24 -26.56 29.19
CA LYS A 221 -27.16 -25.52 29.70
C LYS A 221 -26.95 -24.19 28.98
N PRO A 222 -28.02 -23.56 28.46
CA PRO A 222 -27.92 -22.23 27.85
C PRO A 222 -27.48 -21.23 28.93
N ALA A 223 -26.65 -20.27 28.53
CA ALA A 223 -26.07 -19.25 29.40
C ALA A 223 -27.16 -18.60 30.28
N HIS A 224 -27.04 -18.73 31.61
CA HIS A 224 -28.00 -18.13 32.54
C HIS A 224 -27.99 -16.59 32.44
N GLY A 225 -29.18 -15.99 32.31
CA GLY A 225 -29.46 -14.57 32.57
C GLY A 225 -28.59 -13.55 31.82
N SER A 226 -27.75 -12.82 32.56
CA SER A 226 -26.92 -11.70 32.06
C SER A 226 -25.80 -12.14 31.11
N CYS A 227 -25.30 -13.38 31.24
CA CYS A 227 -24.27 -13.91 30.36
C CYS A 227 -24.81 -14.20 28.96
N GLY A 228 -26.02 -14.78 28.84
CA GLY A 228 -26.67 -15.00 27.55
C GLY A 228 -26.99 -13.70 26.81
N LYS A 229 -27.41 -12.66 27.55
CA LYS A 229 -27.64 -11.32 26.98
C LYS A 229 -26.35 -10.68 26.44
N PHE A 230 -25.25 -10.79 27.18
CA PHE A 230 -23.94 -10.31 26.73
C PHE A 230 -23.51 -11.04 25.45
N ILE A 231 -23.58 -12.37 25.43
CA ILE A 231 -23.16 -13.20 24.30
C ILE A 231 -23.96 -12.84 23.04
N ASN A 232 -25.29 -12.77 23.14
CA ASN A 232 -26.15 -12.44 22.00
C ASN A 232 -25.94 -11.03 21.45
N ALA A 233 -25.44 -10.09 22.25
CA ALA A 233 -25.12 -8.73 21.80
C ALA A 233 -23.73 -8.66 21.15
N VAL A 234 -22.72 -9.28 21.77
CA VAL A 234 -21.31 -9.14 21.38
C VAL A 234 -20.93 -10.04 20.21
N VAL A 235 -21.44 -11.28 20.15
CA VAL A 235 -21.06 -12.25 19.11
C VAL A 235 -21.39 -11.79 17.70
N PRO A 236 -22.61 -11.30 17.39
CA PRO A 236 -22.91 -10.83 16.05
C PRO A 236 -22.08 -9.62 15.63
N LEU A 237 -21.65 -8.79 16.58
CA LEU A 237 -20.83 -7.61 16.29
C LEU A 237 -19.38 -7.99 16.05
N LEU A 238 -18.83 -8.90 16.86
CA LEU A 238 -17.54 -9.52 16.56
C LEU A 238 -17.60 -10.24 15.22
N ALA A 239 -18.64 -11.05 14.95
CA ALA A 239 -18.87 -11.73 13.67
C ALA A 239 -19.05 -10.81 12.46
N LYS A 240 -19.41 -9.54 12.66
CA LYS A 240 -19.47 -8.52 11.60
C LYS A 240 -18.16 -7.75 11.44
N ALA A 241 -17.46 -7.48 12.53
CA ALA A 241 -16.12 -6.90 12.49
C ALA A 241 -15.11 -7.91 11.94
N MET A 242 -15.41 -9.20 12.08
CA MET A 242 -14.60 -10.31 11.61
C MET A 242 -15.09 -10.74 10.23
N PRO A 243 -14.19 -10.85 9.24
CA PRO A 243 -14.52 -11.34 7.92
C PRO A 243 -14.94 -12.81 7.98
N SER A 244 -15.90 -13.18 7.13
CA SER A 244 -16.43 -14.56 7.06
C SER A 244 -15.31 -15.56 6.76
N PRO A 245 -15.40 -16.82 7.21
CA PRO A 245 -14.48 -17.90 6.79
C PRO A 245 -14.46 -18.11 5.26
N THR A 246 -15.51 -17.67 4.57
CA THR A 246 -15.64 -17.68 3.10
C THR A 246 -15.13 -16.40 2.44
N ASP A 247 -14.87 -15.37 3.24
CA ASP A 247 -14.26 -14.12 2.79
C ASP A 247 -12.75 -14.35 2.87
N GLU A 248 -12.18 -14.84 1.77
CA GLU A 248 -10.84 -15.43 1.69
C GLU A 248 -9.72 -14.47 2.16
N TYR A 249 -10.02 -13.19 2.40
CA TYR A 249 -9.02 -12.11 2.47
C TYR A 249 -9.13 -11.13 3.63
N GLY A 250 -10.13 -11.22 4.49
CA GLY A 250 -10.23 -10.20 5.53
C GLY A 250 -9.26 -10.45 6.69
N LEU A 251 -8.31 -9.53 6.88
CA LEU A 251 -7.45 -9.43 8.07
C LEU A 251 -7.56 -8.05 8.75
N GLU A 252 -8.48 -7.20 8.27
CA GLU A 252 -8.60 -5.80 8.67
C GLU A 252 -8.86 -5.62 10.17
N PHE A 253 -9.62 -6.52 10.80
CA PHE A 253 -9.86 -6.46 12.24
C PHE A 253 -8.57 -6.59 13.08
N LEU A 254 -7.52 -7.24 12.54
CA LEU A 254 -6.22 -7.34 13.22
C LEU A 254 -5.43 -6.02 13.17
N LEU A 255 -5.84 -5.06 12.35
CA LEU A 255 -5.24 -3.71 12.32
C LEU A 255 -5.66 -2.86 13.51
N ASP A 256 -6.88 -3.06 14.02
CA ASP A 256 -7.47 -2.27 15.09
C ASP A 256 -8.25 -3.16 16.07
N LEU A 257 -7.50 -3.79 16.98
CA LEU A 257 -8.08 -4.60 18.05
C LEU A 257 -8.88 -3.76 19.04
N ASP A 258 -8.51 -2.50 19.27
CA ASP A 258 -9.20 -1.62 20.21
C ASP A 258 -10.64 -1.37 19.76
N LYS A 259 -10.81 -1.00 18.49
CA LYS A 259 -12.11 -0.86 17.86
C LYS A 259 -12.89 -2.18 17.81
N THR A 260 -12.22 -3.28 17.47
CA THR A 260 -12.86 -4.60 17.35
C THR A 260 -13.39 -5.09 18.71
N PHE A 261 -12.65 -4.85 19.78
CA PHE A 261 -12.96 -5.35 21.13
C PHE A 261 -13.55 -4.28 22.07
N ASP A 262 -14.04 -3.14 21.54
CA ASP A 262 -14.65 -2.10 22.37
C ASP A 262 -15.99 -2.57 22.95
N VAL A 263 -15.94 -3.17 24.15
CA VAL A 263 -17.12 -3.72 24.85
C VAL A 263 -18.22 -2.68 25.07
N ALA A 264 -17.89 -1.38 25.18
CA ALA A 264 -18.89 -0.34 25.35
C ALA A 264 -19.74 -0.14 24.08
N GLN A 265 -19.12 -0.28 22.90
CA GLN A 265 -19.83 -0.35 21.62
C GLN A 265 -20.53 -1.70 21.42
N LEU A 266 -19.92 -2.80 21.89
CA LEU A 266 -20.44 -4.16 21.67
C LEU A 266 -21.66 -4.50 22.55
N CYS A 267 -21.88 -3.81 23.68
CA CYS A 267 -23.07 -4.02 24.51
C CYS A 267 -23.44 -2.77 25.33
N SER A 268 -24.31 -1.93 24.77
CA SER A 268 -24.83 -0.72 25.43
C SER A 268 -25.71 -1.00 26.66
N SER A 269 -26.26 -2.21 26.78
CA SER A 269 -27.09 -2.64 27.92
C SER A 269 -26.30 -3.30 29.05
N CYS A 270 -24.99 -3.48 28.88
CA CYS A 270 -24.13 -4.12 29.87
C CYS A 270 -23.64 -3.09 30.89
N THR A 271 -24.44 -2.83 31.92
CA THR A 271 -24.20 -1.79 32.93
C THR A 271 -23.14 -2.14 34.00
N HIS A 272 -22.48 -3.29 33.90
CA HIS A 272 -21.51 -3.74 34.90
C HIS A 272 -20.07 -3.66 34.39
N THR A 273 -19.35 -2.63 34.80
CA THR A 273 -17.92 -2.39 34.53
C THR A 273 -16.97 -3.46 35.09
N GLY A 274 -17.48 -4.46 35.82
CA GLY A 274 -16.71 -5.56 36.42
C GLY A 274 -17.22 -6.99 36.12
N SER A 275 -18.04 -7.19 35.07
CA SER A 275 -18.57 -8.53 34.76
C SER A 275 -17.48 -9.51 34.28
N CYS A 276 -17.63 -10.79 34.60
CA CYS A 276 -16.73 -11.87 34.15
C CYS A 276 -16.63 -11.96 32.62
N CYS A 277 -17.70 -11.60 31.89
CA CYS A 277 -17.69 -11.59 30.42
C CYS A 277 -16.80 -10.49 29.83
N ARG A 278 -16.81 -9.28 30.42
CA ARG A 278 -15.92 -8.19 29.96
C ARG A 278 -14.45 -8.57 30.13
N LYS A 279 -14.09 -9.11 31.29
CA LYS A 279 -12.73 -9.61 31.56
C LYS A 279 -12.31 -10.71 30.59
N ALA A 280 -13.23 -11.61 30.22
CA ALA A 280 -12.95 -12.64 29.21
C ALA A 280 -12.68 -12.04 27.83
N VAL A 281 -13.42 -11.00 27.42
CA VAL A 281 -13.18 -10.28 26.15
C VAL A 281 -11.85 -9.50 26.19
N ASP A 282 -11.54 -8.83 27.30
CA ASP A 282 -10.27 -8.12 27.48
C ASP A 282 -9.06 -9.07 27.45
N HIS A 283 -9.19 -10.23 28.10
CA HIS A 283 -8.17 -11.26 28.04
C HIS A 283 -8.04 -11.85 26.64
N TRP A 284 -9.15 -12.05 25.92
CA TRP A 284 -9.12 -12.53 24.55
C TRP A 284 -8.37 -11.54 23.63
N LYS A 285 -8.68 -10.24 23.74
CA LYS A 285 -7.93 -9.17 23.07
C LYS A 285 -6.44 -9.24 23.40
N TYR A 286 -6.10 -9.41 24.67
CA TYR A 286 -4.71 -9.55 25.13
C TYR A 286 -4.01 -10.75 24.47
N GLU A 287 -4.64 -11.93 24.44
CA GLU A 287 -4.08 -13.13 23.80
C GLU A 287 -3.82 -12.91 22.29
N VAL A 288 -4.76 -12.27 21.59
CA VAL A 288 -4.59 -11.92 20.17
C VAL A 288 -3.42 -10.95 20.00
N GLN A 289 -3.34 -9.92 20.84
CA GLN A 289 -2.26 -8.94 20.83
C GLN A 289 -0.88 -9.58 21.09
N GLN A 290 -0.80 -10.54 22.01
CA GLN A 290 0.42 -11.32 22.28
C GLN A 290 0.85 -12.22 21.13
N LYS A 291 -0.09 -12.66 20.28
CA LYS A 291 0.24 -13.43 19.07
C LYS A 291 0.71 -12.51 17.94
N ILE A 292 0.08 -11.34 17.76
CA ILE A 292 0.51 -10.33 16.79
C ILE A 292 1.93 -9.85 17.12
N SER A 293 2.25 -9.59 18.40
CA SER A 293 3.59 -9.12 18.80
C SER A 293 4.72 -10.12 18.54
N LYS A 294 4.39 -11.40 18.28
CA LYS A 294 5.34 -12.46 17.94
C LYS A 294 5.53 -12.64 16.44
N ILE A 295 4.77 -11.94 15.60
CA ILE A 295 4.98 -11.96 14.15
C ILE A 295 6.29 -11.21 13.86
N PRO A 296 7.29 -11.85 13.22
CA PRO A 296 8.51 -11.17 12.81
C PRO A 296 8.23 -10.00 11.87
N ALA A 297 9.16 -9.06 11.79
CA ALA A 297 9.09 -7.98 10.80
C ALA A 297 9.19 -8.56 9.39
N PHE A 298 8.64 -7.87 8.38
CA PHE A 298 8.61 -8.41 7.03
C PHE A 298 10.04 -8.64 6.48
N LYS A 299 10.95 -7.71 6.75
CA LYS A 299 12.39 -7.80 6.42
C LYS A 299 13.07 -9.08 6.93
N ASP A 300 12.60 -9.65 8.04
CA ASP A 300 13.20 -10.86 8.62
C ASP A 300 12.90 -12.08 7.72
N PHE A 301 11.77 -12.05 7.00
CA PHE A 301 11.43 -13.05 6.00
C PHE A 301 12.25 -12.88 4.71
N ILE A 302 12.58 -11.65 4.33
CA ILE A 302 13.43 -11.38 3.17
C ILE A 302 14.84 -11.95 3.40
N ALA A 303 15.46 -11.63 4.54
CA ALA A 303 16.83 -12.05 4.87
C ALA A 303 17.02 -13.57 4.98
N THR A 304 15.94 -14.33 5.18
CA THR A 304 15.99 -15.80 5.29
C THR A 304 16.00 -16.49 3.92
N HIS A 305 15.71 -15.77 2.82
CA HIS A 305 15.52 -16.32 1.47
C HIS A 305 16.46 -15.70 0.41
N VAL A 306 17.44 -14.91 0.85
CA VAL A 306 18.56 -14.39 0.03
C VAL A 306 19.80 -15.20 0.34
#